data_AF-A0A260S5L0-F1
#
_entry.id   AF-A0A260S5L0-F1
#
_cell.length_a   1.000
_cell.length_b   1.000
_cell.length_c   1.000
_cell.angle_alpha   90.00
_cell.angle_beta   90.00
_cell.angle_gamma   90.00
#
_symmetry.space_group_name_H-M   'P 1'
#
loop_
_entity.id
_entity.type
_entity.pdbx_description
1 polymer ?
#
loop_
_entity_poly.entity_id
_entity_poly.type
_entity_poly.pdbx_seq_one_letter_code
_entity_poly.pdbx_strand_id
1 'polypeptide(L)' 'MTTPPGWYGDPGNPGFVRWFDGTQWTQHVQPSVPPTPPQY' A
#
# COMPACT_ATOMS: atom_id res chain seq x y z
N MET A 1 -14.01 -15.50 -2.72
CA MET A 1 -13.08 -14.94 -1.72
C MET A 1 -12.86 -13.50 -2.10
N THR A 2 -13.38 -12.55 -1.32
CA THR A 2 -13.17 -11.12 -1.56
C THR A 2 -11.93 -10.68 -0.80
N THR A 3 -11.02 -9.97 -1.48
CA THR A 3 -9.85 -9.38 -0.82
C THR A 3 -10.35 -8.31 0.15
N PRO A 4 -9.95 -8.33 1.42
CA PRO A 4 -10.41 -7.33 2.38
C PRO A 4 -9.87 -5.93 2.03
N PRO A 5 -10.52 -4.86 2.53
CA PRO A 5 -9.99 -3.51 2.40
C PRO A 5 -8.64 -3.38 3.12
N GLY A 6 -7.64 -2.79 2.49
CA GLY A 6 -6.29 -2.70 3.05
C GLY A 6 -5.24 -2.09 2.13
N TRP A 7 -4.03 -1.93 2.67
CA TRP A 7 -2.85 -1.54 1.90
C TRP A 7 -2.17 -2.77 1.33
N TYR A 8 -1.94 -2.75 0.02
CA TYR A 8 -1.31 -3.85 -0.71
C TYR A 8 -0.24 -3.30 -1.65
N GLY A 9 0.77 -4.10 -1.98
CA GLY A 9 1.85 -3.69 -2.88
C GLY A 9 1.35 -3.29 -4.27
N ASP A 10 1.87 -2.20 -4.81
CA ASP A 10 1.57 -1.79 -6.19
C ASP A 10 2.45 -2.61 -7.17
N PRO A 11 1.87 -3.47 -8.04
CA PRO A 11 2.65 -4.26 -8.99
C PRO A 11 3.38 -3.39 -10.03
N GLY A 12 2.93 -2.15 -10.26
CA GLY A 12 3.61 -1.19 -11.15
C GLY A 12 4.79 -0.48 -10.48
N ASN A 13 4.78 -0.35 -9.16
CA ASN A 13 5.81 0.36 -8.40
C ASN A 13 6.07 -0.35 -7.07
N PRO A 14 7.07 -1.25 -6.98
CA PRO A 14 7.35 -2.01 -5.76
C PRO A 14 7.75 -1.14 -4.55
N GLY A 15 8.09 0.13 -4.78
CA GLY A 15 8.35 1.12 -3.72
C GLY A 15 7.09 1.71 -3.08
N PHE A 16 5.89 1.33 -3.53
CA PHE A 16 4.62 1.88 -3.05
C PHE A 16 3.63 0.78 -2.69
N VAL A 17 2.74 1.13 -1.77
CA VAL A 17 1.50 0.38 -1.49
C VAL A 17 0.31 1.24 -1.88
N ARG A 18 -0.69 0.61 -2.47
CA ARG A 18 -1.97 1.25 -2.86
C ARG A 18 -3.09 0.73 -1.95
N TRP A 19 -4.08 1.56 -1.69
CA TRP A 19 -5.26 1.15 -0.92
C TRP A 19 -6.28 0.45 -1.80
N PHE A 20 -6.69 -0.74 -1.38
CA PHE A 20 -7.81 -1.50 -1.94
C PHE A 20 -9.00 -1.36 -1.00
N ASP A 21 -10.19 -1.01 -1.52
CA ASP A 21 -11.39 -0.80 -0.69
C ASP A 21 -12.20 -2.09 -0.46
N GLY A 22 -11.75 -3.22 -0.99
CA GLY A 22 -12.49 -4.49 -1.00
C GLY A 22 -13.16 -4.82 -2.33
N THR A 23 -13.27 -3.84 -3.23
CA THR A 23 -13.89 -4.01 -4.55
C THR A 23 -12.94 -3.57 -5.68
N GLN A 24 -12.19 -2.48 -5.48
CA GLN A 24 -11.28 -1.89 -6.45
C GLN A 24 -10.09 -1.18 -5.77
N TRP A 25 -9.06 -0.90 -6.57
CA TRP A 25 -7.94 -0.08 -6.14
C TRP A 25 -8.31 1.40 -6.16
N THR A 26 -7.97 2.13 -5.12
CA THR A 26 -8.19 3.58 -5.03
C THR A 26 -6.93 4.36 -5.42
N GLN A 27 -7.04 5.69 -5.52
CA GLN A 27 -5.90 6.56 -5.81
C GLN A 27 -4.98 6.80 -4.60
N HIS A 28 -5.33 6.29 -3.41
CA HIS A 28 -4.45 6.43 -2.25
C HIS A 28 -3.25 5.49 -2.41
N VAL A 29 -2.07 6.09 -2.49
CA VAL A 29 -0.77 5.42 -2.58
C VAL A 29 0.15 6.03 -1.53
N GLN A 30 0.95 5.20 -0.89
CA GLN A 30 1.99 5.62 0.04
C GLN A 30 3.27 4.81 -0.18
N PRO A 31 4.45 5.31 0.21
CA PRO A 31 5.68 4.55 0.14
C PRO A 31 5.57 3.24 0.93
N SER A 32 6.09 2.14 0.38
CA SER A 32 6.08 0.81 1.04
C SER A 32 7.08 0.74 2.19
N VAL A 33 8.12 1.59 2.15
CA VAL A 33 9.04 1.79 3.27
C VAL A 33 8.40 2.76 4.28
N PRO A 34 8.06 2.33 5.50
CA PRO A 34 7.85 3.28 6.57
C PRO A 34 9.16 4.07 6.73
N PRO A 35 9.11 5.38 7.03
CA PRO A 35 10.32 6.10 7.39
C PRO A 35 10.91 5.38 8.59
N THR A 36 12.03 4.67 8.39
CA THR A 36 12.78 4.09 9.49
C THR A 36 13.08 5.24 10.44
N PRO A 37 12.50 5.28 11.65
CA PRO A 37 12.89 6.33 12.58
C PRO A 37 14.41 6.18 12.78
N PRO A 38 15.19 7.26 12.70
CA PRO A 38 16.61 7.18 12.98
C PRO A 38 16.77 6.59 14.39
N GLN A 39 17.34 5.39 14.47
CA GLN A 39 17.82 4.83 15.73
C GLN A 39 19.05 5.67 16.11
N TYR A 40 18.85 6.64 17.01
CA TYR A 40 19.92 7.37 17.68
C TYR A 40 20.44 6.58 18.88
#